data_AF-A0A7S0B4M7-F1
#
_entry.id   AF-A0A7S0B4M7-F1
#
_cell.length_a   1.000
_cell.length_b   1.000
_cell.length_c   1.000
_cell.angle_alpha   90.00
_cell.angle_beta   90.00
_cell.angle_gamma   90.00
#
_symmetry.space_group_name_H-M   'P 1'
#
loop_
_entity.id
_entity.type
_entity.pdbx_description
1 polymer ?
#
loop_
_entity_poly.entity_id
_entity_poly.type
_entity_poly.pdbx_seq_one_letter_code
_entity_poly.pdbx_strand_id
1 'polypeptide(L)'
;TDRGEKAETKAKKLQARADATGDLEDTTSTRDADKKYLADLTATCEQKASDFTSRQELRTEELTAIAKAIEILSSEAVTGHAEKYLPSLMQGGRGSGVALAALRSEHQSGGAQARAAEYLQARSEELGSRSLAVLAGRVADDPFAKVKKMIKD
;
A
#
# COMPACT_ATOMS: atom_id res chain seq x y z
N THR A 1 -35.33 -66.47 -24.57
CA THR A 1 -34.05 -66.16 -23.89
C THR A 1 -33.19 -65.19 -24.69
N ASP A 2 -33.07 -65.31 -26.02
CA ASP A 2 -32.29 -64.38 -26.88
C ASP A 2 -32.69 -62.87 -26.84
N ARG A 3 -33.99 -62.56 -26.73
CA ARG A 3 -34.47 -61.16 -26.75
C ARG A 3 -34.08 -60.36 -25.49
N GLY A 4 -33.93 -61.04 -24.34
CA GLY A 4 -33.54 -60.45 -23.07
C GLY A 4 -32.05 -60.04 -23.07
N GLU A 5 -31.17 -60.96 -23.47
CA GLU A 5 -29.72 -60.69 -23.59
C GLU A 5 -29.42 -59.54 -24.56
N LYS A 6 -30.12 -59.47 -25.70
CA LYS A 6 -29.99 -58.37 -26.65
C LYS A 6 -30.41 -57.02 -26.06
N ALA A 7 -31.49 -57.00 -25.27
CA ALA A 7 -31.95 -55.79 -24.60
C ALA A 7 -30.95 -55.33 -23.52
N GLU A 8 -30.43 -56.26 -22.71
CA GLU A 8 -29.42 -55.96 -21.68
C GLU A 8 -28.11 -55.45 -22.29
N THR A 9 -27.63 -56.09 -23.35
CA THR A 9 -26.41 -55.68 -24.07
C THR A 9 -26.58 -54.28 -24.66
N LYS A 10 -27.75 -53.98 -25.24
CA LYS A 10 -28.07 -52.64 -25.74
C LYS A 10 -28.06 -51.60 -24.61
N ALA A 11 -28.67 -51.90 -23.47
CA ALA A 11 -28.69 -51.01 -22.31
C ALA A 11 -27.26 -50.72 -21.81
N LYS A 12 -26.43 -51.75 -21.63
CA LYS A 12 -25.03 -51.61 -21.25
C LYS A 12 -24.22 -50.74 -22.22
N LYS A 13 -24.41 -50.94 -23.54
CA LYS A 13 -23.73 -50.12 -24.56
C LYS A 13 -24.20 -48.66 -24.55
N LEU A 14 -25.49 -48.40 -24.30
CA LEU A 14 -26.01 -47.04 -24.21
C LEU A 14 -25.47 -46.33 -22.96
N GLN A 15 -25.40 -47.04 -21.84
CA GLN A 15 -24.82 -46.51 -20.60
C GLN A 15 -23.32 -46.21 -20.77
N ALA A 16 -22.54 -47.19 -21.26
CA ALA A 16 -21.11 -46.97 -21.52
C ALA A 16 -20.85 -45.82 -22.50
N ARG A 17 -21.73 -45.61 -23.49
CA ARG A 17 -21.65 -44.44 -24.39
C ARG A 17 -21.93 -43.14 -23.66
N ALA A 18 -22.94 -43.11 -22.79
CA ALA A 18 -23.27 -41.92 -22.01
C ALA A 18 -22.13 -41.56 -21.06
N ASP A 19 -21.61 -42.54 -20.32
CA ASP A 19 -20.48 -42.38 -19.41
C ASP A 19 -19.24 -41.86 -20.16
N ALA A 20 -18.86 -42.50 -21.27
CA ALA A 20 -17.72 -42.06 -22.07
C ALA A 20 -17.90 -40.67 -22.70
N THR A 21 -19.13 -40.24 -22.98
CA THR A 21 -19.41 -38.89 -23.49
C THR A 21 -19.26 -37.86 -22.37
N GLY A 22 -19.76 -38.17 -21.17
CA GLY A 22 -19.57 -37.33 -19.98
C GLY A 22 -18.11 -37.18 -19.61
N ASP A 23 -17.37 -38.30 -19.53
CA ASP A 23 -15.94 -38.30 -19.23
C ASP A 23 -15.14 -37.45 -20.25
N LEU A 24 -15.50 -37.54 -21.54
CA LEU A 24 -14.87 -36.75 -22.59
C LEU A 24 -15.13 -35.26 -22.41
N GLU A 25 -16.36 -34.87 -22.08
CA GLU A 25 -16.75 -33.48 -21.84
C GLU A 25 -16.01 -32.92 -20.62
N ASP A 26 -16.03 -33.63 -19.49
CA ASP A 26 -15.37 -33.24 -18.25
C ASP A 26 -13.85 -33.12 -18.43
N THR A 27 -13.24 -34.09 -19.12
CA THR A 27 -11.80 -34.07 -19.41
C THR A 27 -11.44 -32.92 -20.35
N THR A 28 -12.26 -32.65 -21.36
CA THR A 28 -12.04 -31.55 -22.30
C THR A 28 -12.14 -30.21 -21.59
N SER A 29 -13.17 -30.01 -20.77
CA SER A 29 -13.40 -28.82 -19.96
C SER A 29 -12.23 -28.56 -19.01
N THR A 30 -11.81 -29.58 -18.26
CA THR A 30 -10.68 -29.51 -17.33
C THR A 30 -9.38 -29.15 -18.05
N ARG A 31 -9.08 -29.84 -19.17
CA ARG A 31 -7.89 -29.58 -19.98
C ARG A 31 -7.87 -28.14 -20.50
N ASP A 32 -9.00 -27.62 -20.96
CA ASP A 32 -9.05 -26.27 -21.53
C ASP A 32 -8.92 -25.20 -20.45
N ALA A 33 -9.46 -25.44 -19.25
CA ALA A 33 -9.20 -24.62 -18.07
C ALA A 33 -7.71 -24.64 -17.67
N ASP A 34 -7.08 -25.81 -17.64
CA ASP A 34 -5.66 -25.96 -17.30
C ASP A 34 -4.75 -25.26 -18.32
N LYS A 35 -5.05 -25.36 -19.62
CA LYS A 35 -4.32 -24.66 -20.68
C LYS A 35 -4.39 -23.15 -20.51
N LYS A 36 -5.57 -22.63 -20.17
CA LYS A 36 -5.75 -21.20 -19.90
C LYS A 36 -4.96 -20.77 -18.67
N TYR A 37 -5.07 -21.52 -17.57
CA TYR A 37 -4.33 -21.25 -16.35
C TYR A 37 -2.82 -21.26 -16.57
N LEU A 38 -2.31 -22.22 -17.33
CA LEU A 38 -0.89 -22.28 -17.70
C LEU A 38 -0.47 -21.05 -18.49
N ALA A 39 -1.23 -20.66 -19.51
CA ALA A 39 -0.92 -19.47 -20.32
C ALA A 39 -0.88 -18.18 -19.47
N ASP A 40 -1.89 -17.99 -18.61
CA ASP A 40 -1.98 -16.84 -17.71
C ASP A 40 -0.82 -16.82 -16.69
N LEU A 41 -0.46 -18.00 -16.16
CA LEU A 41 0.66 -18.15 -15.23
C LEU A 41 2.00 -17.84 -15.89
N THR A 42 2.24 -18.37 -17.09
CA THR A 42 3.47 -18.11 -17.85
C THR A 42 3.62 -16.61 -18.14
N ALA A 43 2.57 -15.96 -18.65
CA ALA A 43 2.58 -14.52 -18.91
C ALA A 43 2.85 -13.71 -17.64
N THR A 44 2.25 -14.09 -16.51
CA THR A 44 2.47 -13.44 -15.22
C THR A 44 3.92 -13.61 -14.75
N CYS A 45 4.50 -14.79 -14.91
CA CYS A 45 5.89 -15.07 -14.53
C CYS A 45 6.87 -14.25 -15.37
N GLU A 46 6.65 -14.19 -16.69
CA GLU A 46 7.49 -13.40 -17.60
C GLU A 46 7.43 -11.90 -17.28
N GLN A 47 6.23 -11.37 -17.08
CA GLN A 47 6.04 -9.96 -16.70
C GLN A 47 6.77 -9.65 -15.38
N LYS A 48 6.56 -10.48 -14.35
CA LYS A 48 7.21 -10.27 -13.04
C LYS A 48 8.74 -10.37 -13.11
N ALA A 49 9.27 -11.28 -13.93
CA ALA A 49 10.70 -11.40 -14.13
C ALA A 49 11.27 -10.15 -14.81
N SER A 50 10.59 -9.63 -15.84
CA SER A 50 10.98 -8.39 -16.51
C SER A 50 10.92 -7.18 -15.57
N ASP A 51 9.82 -7.02 -14.84
CA ASP A 51 9.63 -5.94 -13.86
C ASP A 51 10.69 -5.99 -12.75
N PHE A 52 11.04 -7.20 -12.28
CA PHE A 52 12.07 -7.38 -11.26
C PHE A 52 13.44 -6.92 -11.78
N THR A 53 13.84 -7.34 -12.97
CA THR A 53 15.11 -6.92 -13.59
C THR A 53 15.17 -5.40 -13.76
N SER A 54 14.11 -4.79 -14.30
CA SER A 54 14.02 -3.34 -14.45
C SER A 54 14.16 -2.60 -13.11
N ARG A 55 13.51 -3.10 -12.05
CA ARG A 55 13.64 -2.52 -10.70
C ARG A 55 15.05 -2.66 -10.13
N GLN A 56 15.74 -3.77 -10.41
CA GLN A 56 17.12 -3.97 -9.95
C GLN A 56 18.09 -3.01 -10.64
N GLU A 57 17.90 -2.75 -11.92
CA GLU A 57 18.64 -1.74 -12.68
C GLU A 57 18.38 -0.35 -12.10
N LEU A 58 17.11 0.06 -11.98
CA LEU A 58 16.73 1.35 -11.40
C LEU A 58 17.29 1.54 -9.98
N ARG A 59 17.24 0.51 -9.13
CA ARG A 59 17.80 0.57 -7.77
C ARG A 59 19.31 0.80 -7.79
N THR A 60 20.02 0.23 -8.75
CA THR A 60 21.47 0.43 -8.90
C THR A 60 21.78 1.88 -9.29
N GLU A 61 20.98 2.46 -10.18
CA GLU A 61 21.06 3.88 -10.54
C GLU A 61 20.70 4.80 -9.37
N GLU A 62 19.63 4.48 -8.62
CA GLU A 62 19.22 5.19 -7.41
C GLU A 62 20.33 5.21 -6.35
N LEU A 63 20.97 4.06 -6.08
CA LEU A 63 22.09 3.98 -5.14
C LEU A 63 23.27 4.83 -5.60
N THR A 64 23.56 4.85 -6.91
CA THR A 64 24.60 5.69 -7.49
C THR A 64 24.27 7.18 -7.32
N ALA A 65 23.01 7.57 -7.54
CA ALA A 65 22.56 8.94 -7.34
C ALA A 65 22.63 9.37 -5.87
N ILE A 66 22.23 8.50 -4.93
CA ILE A 66 22.35 8.74 -3.48
C ILE A 66 23.82 8.90 -3.09
N ALA A 67 24.71 8.05 -3.59
CA ALA A 67 26.14 8.14 -3.32
C ALA A 67 26.72 9.49 -3.81
N LYS A 68 26.36 9.93 -5.02
CA LYS A 68 26.75 11.25 -5.55
C LYS A 68 26.17 12.41 -4.72
N ALA A 69 24.93 12.29 -4.25
CA ALA A 69 24.34 13.30 -3.38
C ALA A 69 25.09 13.42 -2.06
N ILE A 70 25.46 12.28 -1.45
CA ILE A 70 26.29 12.25 -0.24
C ILE A 70 27.65 12.89 -0.51
N GLU A 71 28.30 12.59 -1.62
CA GLU A 71 29.58 13.19 -2.02
C GLU A 71 29.49 14.72 -2.12
N ILE A 72 28.49 15.24 -2.83
CA ILE A 72 28.27 16.69 -2.97
C ILE A 72 28.02 17.35 -1.61
N LEU A 73 27.16 16.75 -0.78
CA LEU A 73 26.84 17.27 0.55
C LEU A 73 28.04 17.22 1.51
N SER A 74 28.93 16.23 1.32
CA SER A 74 30.14 16.06 2.13
C SER A 74 31.33 16.88 1.61
N SER A 75 31.20 17.54 0.46
CA SER A 75 32.25 18.41 -0.08
C SER A 75 32.47 19.64 0.81
N GLU A 76 33.70 20.12 0.89
CA GLU A 76 34.08 21.31 1.68
C GLU A 76 33.30 22.57 1.28
N ALA A 77 32.85 22.63 0.03
CA ALA A 77 32.00 23.70 -0.48
C ALA A 77 30.60 23.73 0.19
N VAL A 78 30.15 22.63 0.80
CA VAL A 78 28.82 22.51 1.43
C VAL A 78 28.91 22.28 2.94
N THR A 79 29.91 21.55 3.42
CA THR A 79 30.00 21.11 4.83
C THR A 79 30.14 22.24 5.85
N GLY A 80 30.63 23.43 5.46
CA GLY A 80 30.65 24.62 6.33
C GLY A 80 29.44 25.56 6.22
N HIS A 81 28.57 25.35 5.23
CA HIS A 81 27.38 26.19 5.01
C HIS A 81 26.20 25.78 5.89
N ALA A 82 26.10 24.50 6.26
CA ALA A 82 25.11 24.05 7.24
C ALA A 82 25.34 24.71 8.60
N GLU A 83 26.58 24.82 9.07
CA GLU A 83 26.89 25.47 10.34
C GLU A 83 26.66 26.99 10.30
N LYS A 84 26.86 27.62 9.13
CA LYS A 84 26.66 29.06 8.93
C LYS A 84 25.19 29.46 8.72
N TYR A 85 24.39 28.64 8.04
CA TYR A 85 23.01 28.97 7.63
C TYR A 85 21.92 28.12 8.30
N LEU A 86 22.29 27.03 8.99
CA LEU A 86 21.39 26.20 9.80
C LEU A 86 21.82 26.10 11.29
N PRO A 87 22.18 27.20 12.01
CA PRO A 87 22.55 27.10 13.43
C PRO A 87 21.41 26.58 14.34
N SER A 88 20.17 26.58 13.84
CA SER A 88 18.96 26.15 14.54
C SER A 88 18.47 24.76 14.14
N LEU A 89 19.14 24.05 13.23
CA LEU A 89 18.78 22.66 12.93
C LEU A 89 19.32 21.75 14.03
N MET A 90 18.59 21.69 15.15
CA MET A 90 18.84 20.82 16.32
C MET A 90 18.69 19.30 16.01
N GLN A 91 19.16 18.85 14.85
CA GLN A 91 19.44 17.45 14.55
C GLN A 91 20.85 17.02 15.01
N GLY A 92 21.58 17.91 15.70
CA GLY A 92 22.77 17.56 16.45
C GLY A 92 22.43 16.82 17.74
N GLY A 93 22.36 15.49 17.68
CA GLY A 93 22.52 14.63 18.85
C GLY A 93 21.29 14.48 19.75
N ARG A 94 20.23 13.80 19.28
CA ARG A 94 19.27 13.06 20.11
C ARG A 94 18.39 12.17 19.24
N GLY A 95 18.67 10.87 19.28
CA GLY A 95 17.72 9.77 19.06
C GLY A 95 16.86 9.81 17.79
N SER A 96 17.09 8.82 16.92
CA SER A 96 16.19 8.32 15.86
C SER A 96 14.81 7.87 16.40
N GLY A 97 14.06 8.75 17.06
CA GLY A 97 12.81 8.43 17.75
C GLY A 97 11.71 9.50 17.64
N VAL A 98 12.04 10.75 17.30
CA VAL A 98 11.04 11.84 17.27
C VAL A 98 10.25 11.86 15.95
N ALA A 99 10.90 11.55 14.82
CA ALA A 99 10.21 11.48 13.52
C ALA A 99 9.11 10.40 13.49
N LEU A 100 9.31 9.28 14.20
CA LEU A 100 8.31 8.21 14.30
C LEU A 100 7.22 8.49 15.36
N ALA A 101 7.47 9.41 16.31
CA ALA A 101 6.46 9.85 17.27
C ALA A 101 5.39 10.74 16.62
N ALA A 102 5.76 11.52 15.60
CA ALA A 102 4.80 12.26 14.78
C ALA A 102 3.87 11.32 14.00
N LEU A 103 4.41 10.21 13.47
CA LEU A 103 3.62 9.19 12.76
C LEU A 103 2.70 8.40 13.70
N ARG A 104 3.12 8.14 14.95
CA ARG A 104 2.29 7.50 15.98
C ARG A 104 1.22 8.42 16.57
N SER A 105 1.33 9.73 16.39
CA SER A 105 0.30 10.69 16.80
C SER A 105 -0.98 10.59 15.96
N GLU A 106 -0.93 9.93 14.80
CA GLU A 106 -2.09 9.80 13.92
C GLU A 106 -3.17 8.87 14.51
N HIS A 107 -2.80 8.02 15.48
CA HIS A 107 -3.78 7.22 16.24
C HIS A 107 -4.45 7.99 17.40
N GLN A 108 -3.97 9.20 17.73
CA GLN A 108 -4.61 10.14 18.65
C GLN A 108 -4.84 11.48 17.93
N SER A 109 -5.86 11.49 17.07
CA SER A 109 -6.33 12.66 16.33
C SER A 109 -6.54 13.95 17.15
N GLY A 110 -6.56 13.90 18.49
CA GLY A 110 -6.66 15.07 19.36
C GLY A 110 -5.34 15.83 19.62
N GLY A 111 -4.17 15.19 19.49
CA GLY A 111 -2.90 15.78 19.92
C GLY A 111 -2.39 16.90 19.01
N ALA A 112 -2.52 16.73 17.69
CA ALA A 112 -2.10 17.73 16.70
C ALA A 112 -3.07 18.91 16.64
N GLN A 113 -4.38 18.66 16.75
CA GLN A 113 -5.41 19.69 16.76
C GLN A 113 -5.32 20.58 18.01
N ALA A 114 -5.09 20.00 19.20
CA ALA A 114 -4.90 20.77 20.42
C ALA A 114 -3.69 21.72 20.34
N ARG A 115 -2.56 21.23 19.82
CA ARG A 115 -1.36 22.07 19.61
C ARG A 115 -1.58 23.17 18.58
N ALA A 116 -2.32 22.87 17.51
CA ALA A 116 -2.66 23.87 16.49
C ALA A 116 -3.59 24.95 17.06
N ALA A 117 -4.59 24.58 17.85
CA ALA A 117 -5.49 25.52 18.52
C ALA A 117 -4.73 26.44 19.49
N GLU A 118 -3.86 25.88 20.33
CA GLU A 118 -3.04 26.64 21.29
C GLU A 118 -2.10 27.62 20.58
N TYR A 119 -1.42 27.18 19.51
CA TYR A 119 -0.56 28.03 18.71
C TYR A 119 -1.33 29.17 18.04
N LEU A 120 -2.48 28.88 17.44
CA LEU A 120 -3.33 29.89 16.80
C LEU A 120 -3.87 30.89 17.81
N GLN A 121 -4.19 30.44 19.03
CA GLN A 121 -4.64 31.31 20.11
C GLN A 121 -3.53 32.24 20.60
N ALA A 122 -2.33 31.73 20.86
CA ALA A 122 -1.18 32.55 21.26
C ALA A 122 -0.85 33.63 20.20
N ARG A 123 -0.89 33.27 18.92
CA ARG A 123 -0.69 34.24 17.82
C ARG A 123 -1.85 35.21 17.67
N SER A 124 -3.07 34.81 18.00
CA SER A 124 -4.22 35.71 17.98
C SER A 124 -4.12 36.81 19.03
N GLU A 125 -3.57 36.50 20.21
CA GLU A 125 -3.35 37.46 21.30
C GLU A 125 -2.19 38.40 20.98
N GLU A 126 -1.07 37.86 20.48
CA GLU A 126 0.10 38.64 20.09
C GLU A 126 -0.19 39.63 18.95
N LEU A 127 -1.00 39.21 17.97
CA LEU A 127 -1.33 40.02 16.79
C LEU A 127 -2.66 40.78 16.93
N GLY A 128 -3.39 40.63 18.03
CA GLY A 128 -4.73 41.19 18.22
C GLY A 128 -5.75 40.72 17.16
N SER A 129 -5.57 39.51 16.61
CA SER A 129 -6.32 39.03 15.45
C SER A 129 -7.55 38.21 15.85
N ARG A 130 -8.73 38.83 15.73
CA ARG A 130 -10.02 38.20 16.05
C ARG A 130 -10.35 36.99 15.17
N SER A 131 -9.90 36.98 13.91
CA SER A 131 -10.12 35.86 12.99
C SER A 131 -9.33 34.62 13.41
N LEU A 132 -8.08 34.80 13.87
CA LEU A 132 -7.27 33.71 14.40
C LEU A 132 -7.83 33.14 15.71
N ALA A 133 -8.35 34.01 16.59
CA ALA A 133 -9.00 33.57 17.83
C ALA A 133 -10.26 32.71 17.56
N VAL A 134 -11.09 33.12 16.59
CA VAL A 134 -12.28 32.34 16.19
C VAL A 134 -11.88 31.01 15.54
N LEU A 135 -10.81 31.01 14.73
CA LEU A 135 -10.30 29.80 14.11
C LEU A 135 -9.72 28.82 15.15
N ALA A 136 -8.97 29.33 16.12
CA ALA A 136 -8.43 28.53 17.23
C ALA A 136 -9.56 27.81 18.00
N GLY A 137 -10.65 28.53 18.32
CA GLY A 137 -11.83 27.94 18.95
C GLY A 137 -12.47 26.82 18.12
N ARG A 138 -12.61 27.04 16.81
CA ARG A 138 -13.16 26.02 15.89
C ARG A 138 -12.27 24.79 15.70
N VAL A 139 -10.96 24.95 15.84
CA VAL A 139 -10.00 23.83 15.75
C VAL A 139 -9.95 23.05 17.07
N ALA A 140 -10.22 23.71 18.20
CA ALA A 140 -10.37 23.06 19.50
C ALA A 140 -11.66 22.21 19.58
N ASP A 141 -12.74 22.67 18.95
CA ASP A 141 -13.97 21.90 18.81
C ASP A 141 -13.79 20.77 17.78
N ASP A 142 -13.79 19.50 18.21
CA ASP A 142 -13.63 18.34 17.32
C ASP A 142 -14.86 18.14 16.41
N PRO A 143 -14.81 18.51 15.11
CA PRO A 143 -15.98 18.50 14.24
C PRO A 143 -16.40 17.07 13.84
N PHE A 144 -15.56 16.07 14.14
CA PHE A 144 -15.82 14.66 13.85
C PHE A 144 -16.03 13.81 15.10
N ALA A 145 -16.18 14.41 16.28
CA ALA A 145 -16.44 13.69 17.52
C ALA A 145 -17.64 12.74 17.39
N LYS A 146 -18.71 13.19 16.73
CA LYS A 146 -19.91 12.39 16.46
C LYS A 146 -19.65 11.22 15.51
N VAL A 147 -18.84 11.43 14.48
CA VAL A 147 -18.47 10.40 13.49
C VAL A 147 -17.55 9.36 14.11
N LYS A 148 -16.56 9.78 14.90
CA LYS A 148 -15.67 8.90 15.67
C LYS A 148 -16.43 8.05 16.69
N LYS A 149 -17.52 8.56 17.27
CA LYS A 149 -18.40 7.78 18.15
C LYS A 149 -19.15 6.70 17.38
N MET A 150 -19.69 7.01 16.19
CA MET A 150 -20.41 6.04 15.35
C MET A 150 -19.54 4.93 14.77
N ILE A 151 -18.21 5.12 14.66
CA ILE A 151 -17.27 4.11 14.13
C ILE A 151 -16.80 3.13 15.23
N LYS A 152 -16.96 3.48 16.51
CA LYS A 152 -16.51 2.67 17.65
C LYS A 152 -17.60 1.77 18.26
N ASP A 153 -18.86 1.99 17.88
CA ASP A 153 -19.99 1.09 18.18
C ASP A 153 -20.16 0.07 17.04
#